data_AF-A0A658NPU8-F1
#
_entry.id   AF-A0A658NPU8-F1
#
_cell.length_a   1.000
_cell.length_b   1.000
_cell.length_c   1.000
_cell.angle_alpha   90.00
_cell.angle_beta   90.00
_cell.angle_gamma   90.00
#
_symmetry.space_group_name_H-M   'P 1'
#
loop_
_entity.id
_entity.type
_entity.pdbx_description
1 polymer ?
#
loop_
_entity_poly.entity_id
_entity_poly.type
_entity_poly.pdbx_seq_one_letter_code
_entity_poly.pdbx_strand_id
1 'polypeptide(L)'
;SRGTFRVRGDTIEVFPAHYEDRAWRIGFFGDEVETIAEFDPLTGKKSADLASVKLYANSHYVTPRPTLIQAIDGIKRELKQRL
;
A
#
# COMPACT_ATOMS: atom_id res chain seq x y z
N SER A 1 -8.31 -7.45 5.21
CA SER A 1 -6.97 -8.05 5.43
C SER A 1 -5.94 -6.94 5.43
N ARG A 2 -4.89 -7.04 6.27
CA ARG A 2 -3.80 -6.05 6.31
C ARG A 2 -3.01 -6.03 5.00
N GLY A 3 -2.35 -4.92 4.71
CA GLY A 3 -1.54 -4.74 3.51
C GLY A 3 -2.35 -4.68 2.21
N THR A 4 -3.64 -4.33 2.31
CA THR A 4 -4.55 -4.23 1.16
C THR A 4 -5.25 -2.88 1.12
N PHE A 5 -5.92 -2.58 0.01
CA PHE A 5 -6.79 -1.43 -0.10
C PHE A 5 -8.08 -1.82 -0.82
N ARG A 6 -9.13 -1.03 -0.61
CA ARG A 6 -10.45 -1.19 -1.22
C ARG A 6 -10.91 0.14 -1.78
N VAL A 7 -11.51 0.11 -2.96
CA VAL A 7 -12.11 1.29 -3.60
C VAL A 7 -13.63 1.18 -3.56
N ARG A 8 -14.31 2.27 -3.19
CA ARG A 8 -15.77 2.40 -3.21
C ARG A 8 -16.13 3.80 -3.69
N GLY A 9 -16.48 3.92 -4.98
CA GLY A 9 -16.79 5.22 -5.58
C GLY A 9 -15.58 6.15 -5.53
N ASP A 10 -15.75 7.29 -4.87
CA ASP A 10 -14.77 8.34 -4.63
C ASP A 10 -13.89 8.10 -3.38
N THR A 11 -14.08 6.96 -2.71
CA THR A 11 -13.40 6.67 -1.45
C THR A 11 -12.44 5.48 -1.58
N ILE A 12 -11.22 5.66 -1.07
CA ILE A 12 -10.22 4.60 -0.94
C ILE A 12 -10.01 4.27 0.53
N GLU A 13 -10.20 3.01 0.90
CA GLU A 13 -9.85 2.52 2.23
C GLU A 13 -8.53 1.75 2.18
N VAL A 14 -7.57 2.17 2.98
CA VAL A 14 -6.23 1.59 3.07
C VAL A 14 -6.09 0.86 4.40
N PHE A 15 -5.69 -0.42 4.33
CA PHE A 15 -5.39 -1.26 5.49
C PHE A 15 -3.87 -1.41 5.58
N PRO A 16 -3.17 -0.52 6.29
CA PRO A 16 -1.72 -0.50 6.32
C PRO A 16 -1.14 -1.81 6.87
N ALA A 17 0.06 -2.14 6.39
CA ALA A 17 0.77 -3.35 6.83
C ALA A 17 1.22 -3.25 8.30
N HIS A 18 1.46 -2.05 8.81
CA HIS A 18 2.06 -1.79 10.12
C HIS A 18 1.05 -1.55 11.25
N TYR A 19 -0.26 -1.57 10.95
CA TYR A 19 -1.32 -1.52 11.97
C TYR A 19 -2.25 -2.74 11.83
N GLU A 20 -2.80 -3.20 12.94
CA GLU A 20 -3.78 -4.30 12.98
C GLU A 20 -5.19 -3.80 13.26
N ASP A 21 -5.30 -2.72 14.02
CA ASP A 21 -6.51 -2.16 14.61
C ASP A 21 -6.97 -0.85 13.95
N ARG A 22 -6.21 -0.35 12.97
CA ARG A 22 -6.45 0.96 12.33
C ARG A 22 -6.36 0.87 10.82
N ALA A 23 -7.33 1.48 10.16
CA ALA A 23 -7.35 1.69 8.73
C ALA A 23 -7.66 3.16 8.44
N TRP A 24 -7.34 3.60 7.22
CA TRP A 24 -7.59 4.97 6.77
C TRP A 24 -8.57 4.97 5.62
N ARG A 25 -9.57 5.85 5.69
CA ARG A 25 -10.51 6.14 4.62
C ARG A 25 -10.15 7.49 4.03
N ILE A 26 -9.82 7.50 2.74
CA ILE A 26 -9.41 8.68 1.99
C ILE A 26 -10.54 9.00 1.01
N GLY A 27 -11.22 10.12 1.21
CA GLY A 27 -12.24 10.62 0.30
C GLY A 27 -11.65 11.56 -0.74
N PHE A 28 -12.09 11.42 -1.98
CA PHE A 28 -11.63 12.23 -3.11
C PHE A 28 -12.76 13.08 -3.70
N PHE A 29 -12.40 14.25 -4.21
CA PHE A 29 -13.24 15.03 -5.11
C PHE A 29 -12.48 15.23 -6.42
N GLY A 30 -12.81 14.42 -7.43
CA GLY A 30 -12.01 14.35 -8.65
C GLY A 30 -10.62 13.77 -8.38
N ASP A 31 -9.58 14.58 -8.58
CA ASP A 31 -8.17 14.26 -8.34
C ASP A 31 -7.62 14.83 -7.02
N GLU A 32 -8.45 15.52 -6.23
CA GLU A 32 -8.07 16.09 -4.94
C GLU A 32 -8.48 15.20 -3.76
N VAL A 33 -7.59 15.08 -2.77
CA VAL A 33 -7.91 14.44 -1.49
C VAL A 33 -8.68 15.45 -0.64
N GLU A 34 -9.94 15.14 -0.33
CA GLU A 34 -10.82 16.00 0.45
C GLU A 34 -10.78 15.67 1.94
N THR A 35 -10.77 14.37 2.28
CA THR A 35 -10.81 13.91 3.68
C THR A 35 -9.93 12.70 3.91
N ILE A 36 -9.37 12.62 5.12
CA ILE A 36 -8.69 11.42 5.61
C ILE A 36 -9.24 11.12 7.00
N ALA A 37 -9.83 9.94 7.17
CA ALA A 37 -10.38 9.50 8.44
C ALA A 37 -9.74 8.18 8.88
N GLU A 38 -9.35 8.10 10.15
CA GLU A 38 -8.99 6.82 10.79
C GLU A 38 -10.27 6.11 11.24
N PHE A 39 -10.33 4.81 11.00
CA PHE A 39 -11.45 3.97 11.44
C PHE A 39 -10.98 2.58 11.86
N ASP A 40 -11.78 1.95 12.71
CA ASP A 40 -11.60 0.55 13.12
C ASP A 40 -12.01 -0.39 11.96
N PRO A 41 -11.10 -1.24 11.46
CA PRO A 41 -11.37 -2.10 10.31
C PRO A 41 -12.34 -3.26 10.59
N LEU A 42 -12.57 -3.60 11.85
CA LEU A 42 -13.50 -4.65 12.29
C LEU A 42 -14.91 -4.08 12.48
N THR A 43 -15.03 -2.95 13.18
CA THR A 43 -16.34 -2.37 13.53
C THR A 43 -16.82 -1.30 12.55
N GLY A 44 -15.92 -0.75 11.72
CA GLY A 44 -16.21 0.35 10.80
C GLY A 44 -16.35 1.72 11.48
N LYS A 45 -16.17 1.79 12.80
CA LYS A 45 -16.35 3.03 13.57
C LYS A 45 -15.22 4.00 13.26
N LYS A 46 -15.58 5.24 12.93
CA LYS A 46 -14.63 6.35 12.76
C LYS A 46 -14.01 6.71 14.11
N SER A 47 -12.69 6.83 14.13
CA SER A 47 -11.89 7.15 15.32
C SER A 47 -11.41 8.60 15.32
N ALA A 48 -10.93 9.11 14.18
CA ALA A 48 -10.40 10.47 14.07
C ALA A 48 -10.44 10.99 12.62
N ASP A 49 -10.44 12.32 12.48
CA ASP A 49 -10.07 13.01 11.23
C ASP A 49 -8.57 13.34 11.26
N LEU A 50 -7.89 13.13 10.14
CA LEU A 50 -6.45 13.31 10.01
C LEU A 50 -6.13 14.32 8.91
N ALA A 51 -5.13 15.17 9.13
CA ALA A 51 -4.64 16.09 8.11
C ALA A 51 -3.70 15.39 7.10
N SER A 52 -2.99 14.35 7.52
CA SER A 52 -2.14 13.54 6.65
C SER A 52 -1.86 12.17 7.26
N VAL A 53 -1.45 11.22 6.42
CA VAL A 53 -1.01 9.88 6.82
C VAL A 53 0.28 9.52 6.07
N LYS A 54 1.09 8.64 6.67
CA LYS A 54 2.30 8.09 6.02
C LYS A 54 2.07 6.63 5.68
N LEU A 55 2.05 6.31 4.39
CA LEU A 55 1.90 4.93 3.92
C LEU A 55 3.28 4.34 3.58
N TYR A 56 3.68 3.32 4.33
CA TYR A 56 4.88 2.54 4.05
C TYR A 56 4.57 1.32 3.17
N ALA A 57 5.60 0.81 2.51
CA ALA A 57 5.54 -0.42 1.74
C ALA A 57 5.07 -1.61 2.59
N ASN A 58 4.35 -2.54 1.96
CA ASN A 58 3.90 -3.78 2.60
C ASN A 58 5.03 -4.82 2.79
N SER A 59 6.26 -4.51 2.36
CA SER A 59 7.43 -5.38 2.50
C SER A 59 8.69 -4.55 2.68
N HIS A 60 9.66 -5.10 3.43
CA HIS A 60 11.00 -4.52 3.56
C HIS A 60 11.86 -4.74 2.32
N TYR A 61 11.47 -5.63 1.41
CA TYR A 61 12.25 -6.03 0.23
C TYR A 61 11.61 -5.56 -1.08
N VAL A 62 10.89 -4.43 -1.07
CA VAL A 62 10.32 -3.86 -2.29
C VAL A 62 11.46 -3.43 -3.20
N THR A 63 11.58 -4.14 -4.33
CA THR A 63 12.60 -3.89 -5.33
C THR A 63 11.93 -3.30 -6.58
N PRO A 64 12.42 -2.16 -7.12
CA PRO A 64 11.86 -1.58 -8.34
C PRO A 64 11.92 -2.56 -9.52
N ARG A 65 10.90 -2.50 -10.39
CA ARG A 65 10.81 -3.35 -11.59
C ARG A 65 12.07 -3.31 -12.48
N PRO A 66 12.71 -2.15 -12.73
CA PRO A 66 13.94 -2.11 -13.52
C PRO A 66 15.08 -2.94 -12.91
N THR A 67 15.27 -2.85 -11.59
CA THR A 67 16.28 -3.62 -10.85
C THR A 67 16.01 -5.13 -10.94
N LEU A 68 14.74 -5.54 -10.82
CA LEU A 68 14.36 -6.95 -10.98
C LEU A 68 14.69 -7.48 -12.38
N ILE A 69 14.40 -6.71 -13.43
CA ILE A 69 14.68 -7.11 -14.83
C ILE A 69 16.19 -7.28 -15.05
N GLN A 70 16.99 -6.32 -14.58
CA GLN A 70 18.44 -6.39 -14.66
C GLN A 70 19.01 -7.60 -13.92
N ALA A 71 18.49 -7.88 -12.72
CA ALA A 71 18.91 -9.03 -11.92
C ALA A 71 18.57 -10.36 -12.63
N ILE A 72 17.37 -10.48 -13.21
CA ILE A 72 16.95 -11.67 -13.96
C ILE A 72 17.91 -11.95 -15.12
N ASP A 73 18.31 -10.92 -15.87
CA ASP A 73 19.25 -11.08 -16.98
C ASP A 73 20.64 -11.51 -16.49
N GLY A 74 21.11 -10.94 -15.37
CA GLY A 74 22.35 -11.35 -14.72
C GLY A 74 22.35 -12.83 -14.31
N ILE A 75 21.30 -13.24 -13.59
CA ILE A 75 21.12 -14.63 -13.12
C ILE A 75 21.10 -15.61 -14.30
N LYS A 76 20.39 -15.27 -15.40
CA LYS A 76 20.37 -16.10 -16.61
C LYS A 76 21.74 -16.23 -17.28
N ARG A 77 22.54 -15.17 -17.28
CA ARG A 77 23.91 -15.22 -17.84
C ARG A 77 24.82 -16.08 -16.98
N GLU A 78 24.79 -15.92 -15.66
CA GLU A 78 25.57 -16.73 -14.72
C GLU A 78 25.21 -18.22 -14.84
N LEU A 79 23.91 -18.54 -14.96
CA LEU A 79 23.44 -19.91 -15.15
C LEU A 79 24.06 -20.57 -16.39
N LYS A 80 24.09 -19.87 -17.53
CA LYS A 80 24.69 -20.36 -18.78
C LYS A 80 26.21 -20.53 -18.72
N GLN A 81 26.89 -19.87 -17.78
CA GLN A 81 28.34 -20.02 -17.62
C GLN A 81 28.69 -21.26 -16.79
N ARG A 82 27.76 -21.71 -15.93
CA ARG A 82 27.98 -22.83 -15.00
C ARG A 82 27.49 -24.19 -15.52
N LEU A 83 26.66 -24.20 -16.56
CA LEU A 83 26.06 -25.39 -17.19
C LEU A 83 26.33 -25.37 -18.70
#